data_AF-A0A3B0W3U7-F1
#
_entry.id   AF-A0A3B0W3U7-F1
#
_cell.length_a   1.000
_cell.length_b   1.000
_cell.length_c   1.000
_cell.angle_alpha   90.00
_cell.angle_beta   90.00
_cell.angle_gamma   90.00
#
_symmetry.space_group_name_H-M   'P 1'
#
loop_
_entity.id
_entity.type
_entity.pdbx_description
1 polymer ?
#
loop_
_entity_poly.entity_id
_entity_poly.type
_entity_poly.pdbx_seq_one_letter_code
_entity_poly.pdbx_strand_id
1 'polypeptide(L)'
;MSKKKDKDMVDSIVCSFCGRDSGEAERIIAGPGVYICDECIELCSDMVKEGRKNIPEQELLKSDILLKPREIKERLDEYVIGQDNAKKALAVAVHNHYKRITCHHSD
;
A
#
# COMPACT_ATOMS: atom_id res chain seq x y z
N MET A 1 -52.75 4.94 30.72
CA MET A 1 -52.84 4.10 29.50
C MET A 1 -51.58 4.31 28.68
N SER A 2 -50.59 3.46 28.91
CA SER A 2 -49.27 3.51 28.26
C SER A 2 -49.38 2.95 26.84
N LYS A 3 -49.29 3.80 25.82
CA LYS A 3 -49.07 3.34 24.45
C LYS A 3 -47.56 3.28 24.23
N LYS A 4 -46.98 2.12 24.55
CA LYS A 4 -45.64 1.72 24.09
C LYS A 4 -45.66 1.75 22.56
N LYS A 5 -44.75 2.50 21.96
CA LYS A 5 -44.42 2.38 20.54
C LYS A 5 -43.64 1.08 20.38
N ASP A 6 -44.27 0.07 19.81
CA ASP A 6 -43.57 -1.05 19.17
C ASP A 6 -42.66 -0.45 18.10
N LYS A 7 -41.35 -0.44 18.39
CA LYS A 7 -40.30 -0.06 17.45
C LYS A 7 -39.93 -1.36 16.77
N ASP A 8 -40.55 -1.60 15.62
CA ASP A 8 -40.19 -2.70 14.74
C ASP A 8 -38.67 -2.75 14.57
N MET A 9 -38.14 -3.93 14.84
CA MET A 9 -36.73 -4.29 14.83
C MET A 9 -36.18 -4.28 13.40
N VAL A 10 -36.00 -3.07 12.86
CA VAL A 10 -35.13 -2.86 11.70
C VAL A 10 -33.72 -2.81 12.25
N ASP A 11 -32.94 -3.85 11.96
CA ASP A 11 -31.51 -3.92 12.19
C ASP A 11 -30.86 -2.69 11.55
N SER A 12 -30.69 -1.63 12.34
CA SER A 12 -30.14 -0.37 11.87
C SER A 12 -28.68 -0.63 11.55
N ILE A 13 -28.34 -0.57 10.27
CA ILE A 13 -26.97 -0.73 9.80
C ILE A 13 -26.14 0.39 10.44
N VAL A 14 -25.24 0.01 11.34
CA VAL A 14 -24.36 0.93 12.07
C VAL A 14 -22.91 0.72 11.68
N CYS A 15 -22.16 1.80 11.56
CA CYS A 15 -20.72 1.76 11.38
C CYS A 15 -20.05 1.12 12.60
N SER A 16 -19.24 0.08 12.37
CA SER A 16 -18.53 -0.65 13.43
C SER A 16 -17.38 0.15 14.06
N PHE A 17 -17.01 1.30 13.49
CA PHE A 17 -15.92 2.17 13.98
C PHE A 17 -16.44 3.34 14.81
N CYS A 18 -17.41 4.10 14.29
CA CYS A 18 -17.94 5.29 14.97
C CYS A 18 -19.32 5.09 15.62
N GLY A 19 -20.02 3.99 15.32
CA GLY A 19 -21.33 3.67 15.87
C GLY A 19 -22.53 4.41 15.25
N ARG A 20 -22.30 5.28 14.26
CA ARG A 20 -23.39 6.01 13.56
C ARG A 20 -24.21 5.09 12.68
N ASP A 21 -25.51 5.36 12.60
CA ASP A 21 -26.42 4.63 11.72
C ASP A 21 -26.47 5.19 10.30
N SER A 22 -27.10 4.43 9.40
CA SER A 22 -27.26 4.78 7.98
C SER A 22 -28.02 6.08 7.69
N GLY A 23 -28.73 6.67 8.68
CA GLY A 23 -29.36 7.97 8.56
C GLY A 23 -28.44 9.15 8.91
N GLU A 24 -27.41 8.91 9.71
CA GLU A 24 -26.44 9.93 10.13
C GLU A 24 -25.20 9.97 9.23
N ALA A 25 -24.85 8.86 8.58
CA ALA A 25 -23.74 8.78 7.63
C ALA A 25 -24.23 8.92 6.18
N GLU A 26 -23.54 9.72 5.37
CA GLU A 26 -23.89 9.90 3.96
C GLU A 26 -23.73 8.60 3.16
N ARG A 27 -22.70 7.81 3.49
CA ARG A 27 -22.43 6.50 2.86
C ARG A 27 -21.89 5.49 3.86
N ILE A 28 -22.42 4.26 3.79
CA ILE A 28 -21.91 3.10 4.53
C ILE A 28 -21.60 1.97 3.55
N ILE A 29 -20.40 1.39 3.69
CA ILE A 29 -19.92 0.25 2.93
C ILE A 29 -20.07 -1.02 3.79
N ALA A 30 -20.66 -2.06 3.20
CA ALA A 30 -20.86 -3.35 3.86
C ALA A 30 -19.74 -4.34 3.49
N GLY A 31 -19.18 -4.99 4.51
CA GLY A 31 -18.31 -6.16 4.40
C GLY A 31 -18.94 -7.39 5.09
N PRO A 32 -18.25 -8.54 5.12
CA PRO A 32 -18.74 -9.74 5.79
C PRO A 32 -18.91 -9.52 7.31
N GLY A 33 -20.13 -9.21 7.74
CA GLY A 33 -20.45 -8.98 9.16
C GLY A 33 -19.92 -7.67 9.76
N VAL A 34 -19.52 -6.70 8.92
CA VAL A 34 -18.95 -5.42 9.34
C VAL A 34 -19.41 -4.30 8.43
N TYR A 35 -19.56 -3.09 8.97
CA TYR A 35 -19.94 -1.91 8.20
C TYR A 35 -19.01 -0.73 8.53
N ILE A 36 -18.67 0.07 7.54
CA ILE A 36 -17.80 1.25 7.72
C ILE A 36 -18.36 2.45 6.94
N CYS A 37 -18.39 3.64 7.55
CA CYS A 37 -18.79 4.86 6.87
C CYS A 37 -17.62 5.52 6.14
N ASP A 38 -17.95 6.38 5.16
CA ASP A 38 -17.02 7.23 4.42
C ASP A 38 -16.07 8.04 5.30
N GLU A 39 -16.59 8.73 6.33
CA GLU A 39 -15.75 9.50 7.26
C GLU A 39 -14.69 8.64 7.97
N CYS A 40 -15.07 7.43 8.39
CA CYS A 40 -14.12 6.50 9.02
C CYS A 40 -13.07 6.01 8.03
N ILE A 41 -13.43 5.82 6.75
CA ILE A 41 -12.48 5.45 5.70
C ILE A 41 -11.45 6.55 5.50
N GLU A 42 -11.87 7.81 5.46
CA GLU A 42 -10.97 8.95 5.31
C GLU A 42 -10.00 9.06 6.49
N LEU A 43 -10.54 9.04 7.73
CA LEU A 43 -9.74 9.08 8.95
C LEU A 43 -8.73 7.92 9.02
N CYS A 44 -9.18 6.69 8.75
CA CYS A 44 -8.28 5.54 8.73
C CYS A 44 -7.23 5.65 7.62
N SER A 45 -7.61 6.14 6.45
CA SER A 45 -6.68 6.34 5.32
C SER A 45 -5.59 7.34 5.66
N ASP A 46 -5.94 8.41 6.38
CA ASP A 46 -4.98 9.45 6.74
C ASP A 46 -4.02 8.98 7.83
N MET A 47 -4.50 8.26 8.85
CA MET A 47 -3.62 7.62 9.84
C MET A 47 -2.63 6.63 9.18
N VAL A 48 -3.09 5.85 8.20
CA VAL A 48 -2.21 4.92 7.45
C VAL A 48 -1.18 5.68 6.61
N LYS A 49 -1.57 6.78 5.95
CA LYS A 49 -0.65 7.63 5.19
C LYS A 49 0.40 8.28 6.10
N GLU A 50 0.01 8.77 7.27
CA GLU A 50 0.93 9.36 8.25
C GLU A 50 1.91 8.32 8.83
N GLY A 51 1.43 7.09 9.09
CA GLY A 51 2.31 5.98 9.44
C GLY A 51 3.35 5.66 8.36
N ARG A 52 2.97 5.81 7.08
CA ARG A 52 3.91 5.64 5.94
C ARG A 52 4.86 6.82 5.74
N LYS A 53 4.47 8.07 6.05
CA LYS A 53 5.33 9.26 5.94
C LYS A 53 6.51 9.28 6.91
N ASN A 54 6.45 8.49 7.99
CA ASN A 54 7.59 8.27 8.89
C ASN A 54 8.64 7.33 8.28
N ILE A 55 8.34 6.70 7.15
CA ILE A 55 9.30 6.02 6.29
C ILE A 55 9.68 7.05 5.22
N PRO A 56 10.96 7.40 5.05
CA PRO A 56 11.36 8.36 4.03
C PRO A 56 10.77 7.95 2.67
N GLU A 57 9.97 8.82 2.04
CA GLU A 57 9.39 8.67 0.70
C GLU A 57 10.44 8.24 -0.36
N GLN A 58 11.72 8.51 -0.07
CA GLN A 58 12.90 8.12 -0.82
C GLN A 58 13.22 6.61 -0.84
N GLU A 59 12.62 5.79 0.05
CA GLU A 59 12.81 4.33 0.09
C GLU A 59 11.71 3.56 -0.64
N LEU A 60 10.45 4.03 -0.63
CA LEU A 60 9.34 3.35 -1.32
C LEU A 60 9.45 3.40 -2.85
N LEU A 61 10.09 4.43 -3.39
CA LEU A 61 10.38 4.52 -4.83
C LEU A 61 11.56 3.63 -5.28
N LYS A 62 12.32 3.03 -4.35
CA LYS A 62 13.51 2.23 -4.70
C LYS A 62 13.28 0.73 -4.75
N SER A 63 12.13 0.22 -4.29
CA SER A 63 11.86 -1.21 -4.37
C SER A 63 11.62 -1.69 -5.81
N ASP A 64 11.15 -0.82 -6.71
CA ASP A 64 10.81 -1.21 -8.09
C ASP A 64 11.76 -0.64 -9.17
N ILE A 65 12.64 0.30 -8.82
CA ILE A 65 13.58 0.87 -9.78
C ILE A 65 14.84 0.00 -9.83
N LEU A 66 14.79 -1.05 -10.65
CA LEU A 66 15.99 -1.78 -11.03
C LEU A 66 16.98 -0.84 -11.72
N LEU A 67 18.14 -0.62 -11.07
CA LEU A 67 19.25 0.16 -11.61
C LEU A 67 19.58 -0.27 -13.04
N LYS A 68 19.87 0.70 -13.91
CA LYS A 68 20.30 0.41 -15.28
C LYS A 68 21.68 -0.26 -15.25
N PRO A 69 22.03 -1.12 -16.22
CA PRO A 69 23.36 -1.74 -16.27
C PRO A 69 24.52 -0.74 -16.25
N ARG A 70 24.33 0.48 -16.76
CA ARG A 70 25.34 1.55 -16.69
C ARG A 70 25.58 2.02 -15.25
N GLU A 71 24.52 2.26 -14.50
CA GLU A 71 24.58 2.70 -13.09
C GLU A 71 25.22 1.61 -12.22
N ILE A 72 24.90 0.33 -12.48
CA ILE A 72 25.54 -0.80 -11.79
C ILE A 72 27.06 -0.83 -12.08
N LYS A 73 27.46 -0.60 -13.34
CA LYS A 73 28.87 -0.56 -13.72
C LYS A 73 29.60 0.63 -13.07
N GLU A 74 28.98 1.81 -13.03
CA GLU A 74 29.53 3.00 -12.37
C GLU A 74 29.73 2.76 -10.86
N ARG A 75 28.78 2.13 -10.19
CA ARG A 75 28.94 1.72 -8.78
C ARG A 75 30.07 0.71 -8.59
N LEU A 76 30.23 -0.23 -9.51
CA LEU A 76 31.36 -1.17 -9.47
C LEU A 76 32.70 -0.47 -9.72
N ASP A 77 32.74 0.62 -10.49
CA ASP A 77 33.95 1.40 -10.73
C ASP A 77 34.49 2.09 -9.46
N GLU A 78 33.63 2.40 -8.48
CA GLU A 78 34.03 2.98 -7.18
C GLU A 78 34.88 2.01 -6.35
N TYR A 79 34.71 0.69 -6.52
CA TYR A 79 35.36 -0.35 -5.70
C TYR A 79 36.33 -1.24 -6.49
N VAL A 80 36.12 -1.41 -7.80
CA VAL A 80 36.88 -2.33 -8.65
C VAL A 80 37.57 -1.56 -9.78
N ILE A 81 38.88 -1.42 -9.66
CA ILE A 81 39.73 -0.71 -10.63
C ILE A 81 40.07 -1.65 -11.82
N GLY A 82 39.87 -1.19 -13.06
CA GLY A 82 40.09 -1.98 -14.28
C GLY A 82 38.98 -3.00 -14.56
N GLN A 83 39.26 -4.08 -15.30
CA GLN A 83 38.30 -5.17 -15.59
C GLN A 83 36.97 -4.73 -16.24
N ASP A 84 37.02 -3.79 -17.19
CA ASP A 84 35.82 -3.20 -17.79
C ASP A 84 34.89 -4.22 -18.45
N ASN A 85 35.44 -5.21 -19.14
CA ASN A 85 34.66 -6.27 -19.78
C ASN A 85 33.90 -7.13 -18.77
N ALA A 86 34.53 -7.47 -17.64
CA ALA A 86 33.90 -8.24 -16.57
C ALA A 86 32.80 -7.43 -15.88
N LYS A 87 33.05 -6.16 -15.54
CA LYS A 87 32.05 -5.27 -14.94
C LYS A 87 30.83 -5.07 -15.83
N LYS A 88 31.03 -4.91 -17.14
CA LYS A 88 29.95 -4.82 -18.13
C LYS A 88 29.12 -6.11 -18.18
N ALA A 89 29.77 -7.27 -18.22
CA ALA A 89 29.09 -8.56 -18.24
C ALA A 89 28.27 -8.80 -16.97
N LEU A 90 28.85 -8.51 -15.80
CA LEU A 90 28.18 -8.60 -14.49
C LEU A 90 26.97 -7.66 -14.41
N ALA A 91 27.13 -6.40 -14.81
CA ALA A 91 26.05 -5.43 -14.74
C ALA A 91 24.83 -5.83 -15.58
N VAL A 92 25.05 -6.36 -16.78
CA VAL A 92 23.96 -6.87 -17.65
C VAL A 92 23.33 -8.13 -17.06
N ALA A 93 24.16 -9.08 -16.60
CA ALA A 93 23.67 -10.34 -16.04
C ALA A 93 22.81 -10.13 -14.79
N VAL A 94 23.27 -9.27 -13.87
CA VAL A 94 22.58 -8.94 -12.62
C VAL A 94 21.28 -8.19 -12.89
N HIS A 95 21.31 -7.18 -13.77
CA HIS A 95 20.09 -6.46 -14.16
C HIS A 95 19.04 -7.41 -14.74
N ASN A 96 19.43 -8.29 -15.66
CA ASN A 96 18.52 -9.26 -16.26
C ASN A 96 18.02 -10.30 -15.25
N HIS A 97 18.86 -10.71 -14.30
CA HIS A 97 18.47 -11.65 -13.25
C HIS A 97 17.38 -11.05 -12.34
N TYR A 98 17.62 -9.85 -11.80
CA TYR A 98 16.64 -9.19 -10.95
C TYR A 98 15.36 -8.84 -11.73
N LYS A 99 15.47 -8.42 -13.00
CA LYS A 99 14.31 -8.20 -13.87
C LYS A 99 13.45 -9.46 -14.02
N ARG A 100 14.07 -10.65 -14.10
CA ARG A 100 13.33 -11.92 -14.16
C ARG A 100 12.65 -12.27 -12.84
N ILE A 101 13.31 -12.00 -11.71
CA ILE A 101 12.74 -12.28 -10.38
C ILE A 101 11.54 -11.36 -10.11
N THR A 102 11.65 -10.06 -10.38
CA THR A 102 10.56 -9.11 -10.15
C THR A 102 9.35 -9.42 -11.03
N CYS A 103 9.55 -9.83 -12.27
CA CYS A 103 8.43 -10.25 -13.14
C CYS A 103 7.71 -11.51 -12.65
N HIS A 104 8.37 -12.41 -11.90
CA HIS A 104 7.72 -13.59 -11.31
C HIS A 104 7.05 -13.34 -9.95
N HIS A 105 7.34 -12.21 -9.30
CA HIS A 105 6.79 -11.85 -7.99
C HIS A 105 5.57 -10.91 -8.09
N SER A 106 5.14 -10.57 -9.31
CA SER A 106 3.96 -9.73 -9.58
C SER A 106 2.72 -10.50 -10.06
N ASP A 107 2.72 -11.84 -9.90
CA ASP A 107 1.51 -12.69 -10.01
C ASP A 107 0.87 -12.95 -8.64
#